data_AF-A0A6H1P9U1-F1
#
_entry.id   AF-A0A6H1P9U1-F1
#
_cell.length_a   1.000
_cell.length_b   1.000
_cell.length_c   1.000
_cell.angle_alpha   90.00
_cell.angle_beta   90.00
_cell.angle_gamma   90.00
#
_symmetry.space_group_name_H-M   'P 1'
#
loop_
_entity.id
_entity.type
_entity.pdbx_description
1 polymer ?
#
loop_
_entity_poly.entity_id
_entity_poly.type
_entity_poly.pdbx_seq_one_letter_code
_entity_poly.pdbx_strand_id
1 'polypeptide(L)'
;MIRRSTTIYISAIILIVGLLFLFKNEHQVVTMTGNGQNEYVNVDEFGANGDDLKDDSRSIQEAINYSHETKIGKVKLLGNKSYILKKGLVLKEGVELEFGQNTRLRIEGNFQAIDVKKNASISNGVLEIVDANFDSDVIYLDGIQKFWSWDRTQIKNVTLLNTSGSHRGTGLHLYAGGPGQFICFVNFTDIRIAGFHTGVKLEAEKPKDSNKYSFINGNRFINLTLDNCISCIDINSSMSVPNESSGNDFNGLQIQVSKFTKEVITVSGSDNKFEGLIWDAHIVKGNNPIIEFSKESMRNSLYSNIESNYIKDKGVHNYYSTPEEDAMNSK
;
A
#
# COMPACT_ATOMS: atom_id res chain seq x y z
N MET A 1 79.69 -0.20 36.96
CA MET A 1 78.33 -0.41 37.51
C MET A 1 77.21 0.17 36.62
N ILE A 2 77.37 0.22 35.28
CA ILE A 2 76.44 0.92 34.35
C ILE A 2 75.79 -0.02 33.32
N ARG A 3 76.27 -1.27 33.16
CA ARG A 3 75.76 -2.23 32.15
C ARG A 3 74.55 -3.06 32.58
N ARG A 4 74.14 -3.02 33.85
CA ARG A 4 72.97 -3.80 34.33
C ARG A 4 71.64 -3.03 34.25
N SER A 5 71.67 -1.70 34.22
CA SER A 5 70.43 -0.90 34.13
C SER A 5 69.87 -0.85 32.71
N THR A 6 70.71 -0.72 31.68
CA THR A 6 70.28 -0.62 30.28
C THR A 6 69.59 -1.89 29.78
N THR A 7 70.03 -3.07 30.21
CA THR A 7 69.41 -4.35 29.83
C THR A 7 68.03 -4.55 30.45
N ILE A 8 67.79 -3.99 31.65
CA ILE A 8 66.50 -4.07 32.35
C ILE A 8 65.47 -3.11 31.70
N TYR A 9 65.91 -1.94 31.24
CA TYR A 9 65.03 -1.00 30.54
C TYR A 9 64.60 -1.53 29.16
N ILE A 10 65.50 -2.19 28.42
CA ILE A 10 65.18 -2.75 27.10
C ILE A 10 64.22 -3.94 27.23
N SER A 11 64.39 -4.81 28.23
CA SER A 11 63.48 -5.94 28.45
C SER A 11 62.09 -5.49 28.92
N ALA A 12 61.99 -4.43 29.73
CA ALA A 12 60.70 -3.86 30.13
C ALA A 12 59.94 -3.23 28.94
N ILE A 13 60.64 -2.55 28.02
CA ILE A 13 60.03 -1.95 26.82
C ILE A 13 59.52 -3.04 25.87
N ILE A 14 60.28 -4.13 25.67
CA ILE A 14 59.83 -5.26 24.82
C ILE A 14 58.60 -5.94 25.43
N LEU A 15 58.53 -6.06 26.76
CA LEU A 15 57.36 -6.62 27.45
C LEU A 15 56.12 -5.73 27.28
N ILE A 16 56.27 -4.41 27.37
CA ILE A 16 55.17 -3.45 27.18
C ILE A 16 54.68 -3.42 25.73
N VAL A 17 55.59 -3.47 24.75
CA VAL A 17 55.22 -3.54 23.32
C VAL A 17 54.55 -4.88 23.00
N GLY A 18 55.00 -5.98 23.60
CA GLY A 18 54.34 -7.29 23.50
C GLY A 18 52.95 -7.31 24.11
N LEU A 19 52.76 -6.72 25.30
CA LEU A 19 51.46 -6.56 25.94
C LEU A 19 50.52 -5.66 25.12
N LEU A 20 51.02 -4.56 24.54
CA LEU A 20 50.22 -3.70 23.66
C LEU A 20 49.81 -4.41 22.36
N PHE A 21 50.64 -5.32 21.83
CA PHE A 21 50.25 -6.17 20.70
C PHE A 21 49.22 -7.24 21.06
N LEU A 22 49.27 -7.78 22.29
CA LEU A 22 48.26 -8.70 22.82
C LEU A 22 46.92 -7.99 23.07
N PHE A 23 46.93 -6.78 23.64
CA PHE A 23 45.72 -5.97 23.85
C PHE A 23 45.11 -5.40 22.55
N LYS A 24 45.92 -5.17 21.50
CA LYS A 24 45.39 -4.73 20.19
C LYS A 24 44.71 -5.86 19.42
N ASN A 25 45.03 -7.12 19.73
CA ASN A 25 44.44 -8.30 19.12
C ASN A 25 43.23 -8.89 19.88
N GLU A 26 42.94 -8.44 21.11
CA GLU A 26 41.77 -8.90 21.89
C GLU A 26 40.46 -8.16 21.55
N HIS A 27 40.47 -7.19 20.63
CA HIS A 27 39.23 -6.51 20.17
C HIS A 27 38.72 -6.92 18.78
N GLN A 28 39.15 -8.07 18.25
CA GLN A 28 38.53 -8.65 17.04
C GLN A 28 38.30 -10.17 17.13
N VAL A 29 37.83 -10.64 18.28
CA VAL A 29 37.07 -11.90 18.32
C VAL A 29 35.61 -11.54 18.52
N VAL A 30 34.95 -11.20 17.41
CA VAL A 30 33.48 -11.31 17.35
C VAL A 30 33.19 -12.79 17.50
N THR A 31 32.78 -13.18 18.70
CA THR A 31 32.12 -14.46 18.96
C THR A 31 30.90 -14.52 18.04
N MET A 32 31.02 -15.23 16.91
CA MET A 32 29.87 -15.70 16.14
C MET A 32 29.18 -16.81 16.94
N THR A 33 28.57 -16.43 18.05
CA THR A 33 27.59 -17.23 18.78
C THR A 33 26.24 -16.61 18.51
N GLY A 34 25.71 -16.91 17.33
CA GLY A 34 24.36 -16.57 16.95
C GLY A 34 24.01 -17.46 15.77
N ASN A 35 23.10 -18.40 16.00
CA ASN A 35 22.34 -19.06 14.94
C ASN A 35 21.37 -18.03 14.33
N GLY A 36 21.89 -16.87 13.92
CA GLY A 36 21.16 -15.67 13.57
C GLY A 36 20.71 -15.78 12.13
N GLN A 37 19.53 -16.34 11.91
CA GLN A 37 18.86 -16.11 10.64
C GLN A 37 18.69 -14.60 10.49
N ASN A 38 19.13 -14.05 9.35
CA ASN A 38 18.90 -12.66 9.02
C ASN A 38 17.39 -12.38 9.12
N GLU A 39 17.02 -11.39 9.94
CA GLU A 39 15.61 -11.03 10.18
C GLU A 39 14.95 -10.40 8.93
N TYR A 40 15.76 -9.89 8.01
CA TYR A 40 15.31 -9.29 6.77
C TYR A 40 16.41 -9.36 5.70
N VAL A 41 16.00 -9.14 4.44
CA VAL A 41 16.88 -8.97 3.29
C VAL A 41 16.99 -7.49 2.95
N ASN A 42 18.20 -6.94 2.90
CA ASN A 42 18.42 -5.57 2.47
C ASN A 42 18.57 -5.50 0.94
N VAL A 43 17.82 -4.63 0.26
CA VAL A 43 17.90 -4.47 -1.20
C VAL A 43 19.29 -4.00 -1.68
N ASP A 44 20.05 -3.32 -0.82
CA ASP A 44 21.39 -2.83 -1.14
C ASP A 44 22.39 -3.99 -1.35
N GLU A 45 22.15 -5.16 -0.75
CA GLU A 45 22.94 -6.38 -0.98
C GLU A 45 22.80 -6.91 -2.41
N PHE A 46 21.75 -6.49 -3.11
CA PHE A 46 21.45 -6.84 -4.50
C PHE A 46 21.78 -5.70 -5.47
N GLY A 47 22.39 -4.62 -4.97
CA GLY A 47 22.84 -3.48 -5.77
C GLY A 47 21.82 -2.36 -5.96
N ALA A 48 20.67 -2.40 -5.27
CA ALA A 48 19.78 -1.25 -5.22
C ALA A 48 20.45 -0.14 -4.40
N ASN A 49 20.52 1.08 -4.92
CA ASN A 49 21.24 2.16 -4.23
C ASN A 49 20.26 3.10 -3.53
N GLY A 50 19.24 3.59 -4.26
CA GLY A 50 18.30 4.59 -3.76
C GLY A 50 18.90 5.98 -3.51
N ASP A 51 20.22 6.16 -3.67
CA ASP A 51 20.91 7.46 -3.60
C ASP A 51 21.40 7.96 -4.98
N ASP A 52 21.06 7.24 -6.05
CA ASP A 52 21.38 7.61 -7.43
C ASP A 52 20.14 7.57 -8.34
N LEU A 53 20.34 7.86 -9.64
CA LEU A 53 19.26 7.90 -10.64
C LEU A 53 19.15 6.62 -11.48
N LYS A 54 19.69 5.50 -11.00
CA LYS A 54 19.68 4.23 -11.74
C LYS A 54 18.43 3.42 -11.45
N ASP A 55 18.08 2.55 -12.39
CA ASP A 55 16.96 1.61 -12.25
C ASP A 55 17.28 0.52 -11.21
N ASP A 56 16.56 0.53 -10.09
CA ASP A 56 16.66 -0.42 -8.99
C ASP A 56 15.69 -1.61 -9.14
N SER A 57 14.82 -1.63 -10.18
CA SER A 57 13.77 -2.65 -10.34
C SER A 57 14.32 -4.07 -10.25
N ARG A 58 15.45 -4.35 -10.90
CA ARG A 58 16.04 -5.69 -10.92
C ARG A 58 16.53 -6.09 -9.52
N SER A 59 17.28 -5.22 -8.88
CA SER A 59 17.88 -5.49 -7.57
C SER A 59 16.82 -5.69 -6.48
N ILE A 60 15.77 -4.87 -6.47
CA ILE A 60 14.66 -5.01 -5.54
C ILE A 60 13.91 -6.34 -5.80
N GLN A 61 13.66 -6.69 -7.06
CA GLN A 61 13.01 -7.96 -7.39
C GLN A 61 13.87 -9.18 -6.99
N GLU A 62 15.19 -9.11 -7.18
CA GLU A 62 16.12 -10.17 -6.74
C GLU A 62 16.09 -10.34 -5.21
N ALA A 63 16.04 -9.26 -4.44
CA ALA A 63 15.89 -9.31 -2.98
C ALA A 63 14.56 -9.95 -2.55
N ILE A 64 13.45 -9.63 -3.23
CA ILE A 64 12.14 -10.25 -3.01
C ILE A 64 12.18 -11.76 -3.30
N ASN A 65 12.77 -12.15 -4.43
CA ASN A 65 12.89 -13.56 -4.81
C ASN A 65 13.74 -14.32 -3.77
N TYR A 66 14.88 -13.76 -3.37
CA TYR A 66 15.76 -14.36 -2.37
C TYR A 66 15.06 -14.51 -1.02
N SER A 67 14.35 -13.49 -0.54
CA SER A 67 13.60 -13.54 0.73
C SER A 67 12.52 -14.63 0.70
N HIS A 68 11.83 -14.78 -0.43
CA HIS A 68 10.83 -15.84 -0.64
C HIS A 68 11.45 -17.25 -0.69
N GLU A 69 12.57 -17.42 -1.40
CA GLU A 69 13.26 -18.71 -1.57
C GLU A 69 13.89 -19.19 -0.26
N THR A 70 14.50 -18.28 0.49
CA THR A 70 15.17 -18.57 1.77
C THR A 70 14.25 -18.54 2.99
N LYS A 71 12.98 -18.17 2.81
CA LYS A 71 11.96 -18.09 3.87
C LYS A 71 12.28 -17.07 4.98
N ILE A 72 13.07 -16.03 4.65
CA ILE A 72 13.28 -14.88 5.54
C ILE A 72 11.98 -14.08 5.67
N GLY A 73 11.22 -13.93 4.57
CA GLY A 73 9.87 -13.35 4.59
C GLY A 73 9.80 -11.84 4.75
N LYS A 74 10.92 -11.14 4.90
CA LYS A 74 10.98 -9.67 4.95
C LYS A 74 12.06 -9.12 4.02
N VAL A 75 11.75 -8.05 3.31
CA VAL A 75 12.65 -7.25 2.48
C VAL A 75 12.56 -5.79 2.93
N LYS A 76 13.71 -5.12 3.06
CA LYS A 76 13.78 -3.74 3.54
C LYS A 76 14.40 -2.81 2.51
N LEU A 77 13.70 -1.71 2.23
CA LEU A 77 14.26 -0.53 1.56
C LEU A 77 14.71 0.45 2.64
N LEU A 78 15.97 0.89 2.64
CA LEU A 78 16.51 1.69 3.73
C LEU A 78 15.92 3.11 3.77
N GLY A 79 15.97 3.72 4.96
CA GLY A 79 15.44 5.05 5.26
C GLY A 79 16.14 6.17 4.51
N ASN A 80 15.41 7.27 4.23
CA ASN A 80 15.89 8.47 3.56
C ASN A 80 16.45 8.25 2.14
N LYS A 81 15.98 7.19 1.47
CA LYS A 81 16.39 6.85 0.10
C LYS A 81 15.24 7.01 -0.89
N SER A 82 15.60 7.16 -2.16
CA SER A 82 14.68 7.26 -3.28
C SER A 82 15.05 6.25 -4.36
N TYR A 83 14.46 5.07 -4.29
CA TYR A 83 14.69 3.99 -5.26
C TYR A 83 13.88 4.22 -6.53
N ILE A 84 14.44 3.90 -7.70
CA ILE A 84 13.76 4.10 -9.00
C ILE A 84 13.32 2.76 -9.57
N LEU A 85 12.07 2.67 -10.00
CA LEU A 85 11.54 1.56 -10.78
C LEU A 85 11.29 1.98 -12.22
N LYS A 86 11.81 1.19 -13.16
CA LYS A 86 11.42 1.23 -14.59
C LYS A 86 10.62 0.02 -15.03
N LYS A 87 10.32 -0.88 -14.07
CA LYS A 87 9.61 -2.15 -14.26
C LYS A 87 8.83 -2.48 -12.99
N GLY A 88 7.69 -3.13 -13.15
CA GLY A 88 6.85 -3.58 -12.03
C GLY A 88 7.52 -4.64 -11.16
N LEU A 89 7.13 -4.68 -9.90
CA LEU A 89 7.55 -5.68 -8.92
C LEU A 89 6.44 -6.68 -8.67
N VAL A 90 6.80 -7.95 -8.56
CA VAL A 90 5.93 -9.00 -8.04
C VAL A 90 6.33 -9.26 -6.59
N LEU A 91 5.50 -8.79 -5.65
CA LEU A 91 5.71 -9.04 -4.24
C LEU A 91 5.21 -10.45 -3.90
N LYS A 92 6.16 -11.36 -3.73
CA LYS A 92 5.92 -12.80 -3.62
C LYS A 92 5.14 -13.17 -2.36
N GLU A 93 4.44 -14.31 -2.45
CA GLU A 93 3.70 -14.85 -1.31
C GLU A 93 4.58 -14.99 -0.07
N GLY A 94 4.06 -14.51 1.06
CA GLY A 94 4.73 -14.53 2.36
C GLY A 94 5.87 -13.53 2.54
N VAL A 95 6.06 -12.58 1.61
CA VAL A 95 7.08 -11.53 1.72
C VAL A 95 6.46 -10.20 2.13
N GLU A 96 7.00 -9.60 3.18
CA GLU A 96 6.78 -8.19 3.54
C GLU A 96 7.81 -7.30 2.84
N LEU A 97 7.34 -6.24 2.19
CA LEU A 97 8.16 -5.12 1.73
C LEU A 97 8.05 -3.96 2.71
N GLU A 98 9.07 -3.77 3.54
CA GLU A 98 9.14 -2.73 4.56
C GLU A 98 9.98 -1.55 4.07
N PHE A 99 9.37 -0.37 4.05
CA PHE A 99 10.06 0.88 3.74
C PHE A 99 10.60 1.52 5.01
N GLY A 100 11.84 1.98 4.94
CA GLY A 100 12.41 2.87 5.94
C GLY A 100 11.66 4.21 6.02
N GLN A 101 11.97 4.97 7.07
CA GLN A 101 11.41 6.30 7.24
C GLN A 101 11.83 7.21 6.07
N ASN A 102 10.88 7.99 5.54
CA ASN A 102 11.13 8.93 4.43
C ASN A 102 11.72 8.26 3.17
N THR A 103 11.40 6.98 2.95
CA THR A 103 11.82 6.25 1.75
C THR A 103 10.79 6.38 0.64
N ARG A 104 11.26 6.62 -0.58
CA ARG A 104 10.44 6.73 -1.80
C ARG A 104 10.75 5.61 -2.78
N LEU A 105 9.72 5.18 -3.49
CA LEU A 105 9.81 4.35 -4.69
C LEU A 105 9.26 5.15 -5.86
N ARG A 106 10.16 5.68 -6.68
CA ARG A 106 9.83 6.50 -7.85
C ARG A 106 9.55 5.61 -9.04
N ILE A 107 8.37 5.73 -9.62
CA ILE A 107 7.90 4.89 -10.72
C ILE A 107 8.02 5.69 -12.02
N GLU A 108 9.00 5.29 -12.83
CA GLU A 108 9.37 5.89 -14.12
C GLU A 108 8.94 4.98 -15.28
N GLY A 109 7.66 5.05 -15.63
CA GLY A 109 7.11 4.33 -16.78
C GLY A 109 5.63 4.04 -16.61
N ASN A 110 5.01 3.51 -17.66
CA ASN A 110 3.62 3.03 -17.62
C ASN A 110 3.56 1.51 -17.48
N PHE A 111 3.50 1.03 -16.24
CA PHE A 111 3.37 -0.38 -15.90
C PHE A 111 2.72 -0.53 -14.52
N GLN A 112 2.16 -1.70 -14.25
CA GLN A 112 1.65 -2.02 -12.92
C GLN A 112 2.81 -2.06 -11.92
N ALA A 113 2.81 -1.18 -10.92
CA ALA A 113 4.01 -0.95 -10.11
C ALA A 113 4.27 -2.10 -9.12
N ILE A 114 3.26 -2.54 -8.36
CA ILE A 114 3.37 -3.67 -7.43
C ILE A 114 2.17 -4.63 -7.57
N ASP A 115 2.47 -5.87 -7.96
CA ASP A 115 1.57 -7.02 -7.94
C ASP A 115 1.70 -7.77 -6.60
N VAL A 116 0.71 -7.64 -5.73
CA VAL A 116 0.73 -8.20 -4.37
C VAL A 116 0.14 -9.61 -4.39
N LYS A 117 0.96 -10.60 -4.02
CA LYS A 117 0.51 -12.00 -3.89
C LYS A 117 -0.08 -12.28 -2.50
N LYS A 118 -0.80 -13.40 -2.38
CA LYS A 118 -1.38 -13.84 -1.11
C LYS A 118 -0.31 -13.89 -0.01
N ASN A 119 -0.67 -13.50 1.22
CA ASN A 119 0.23 -13.44 2.39
C ASN A 119 1.39 -12.44 2.27
N ALA A 120 1.46 -11.65 1.20
CA ALA A 120 2.43 -10.57 1.10
C ALA A 120 1.91 -9.28 1.75
N SER A 121 2.80 -8.44 2.23
CA SER A 121 2.42 -7.17 2.85
C SER A 121 3.34 -6.01 2.48
N ILE A 122 2.81 -4.80 2.52
CA ILE A 122 3.59 -3.57 2.34
C ILE A 122 3.43 -2.72 3.59
N SER A 123 4.55 -2.26 4.14
CA SER A 123 4.55 -1.39 5.32
C SER A 123 5.40 -0.14 5.09
N ASN A 124 4.82 1.01 5.43
CA ASN A 124 5.42 2.34 5.31
C ASN A 124 5.71 2.76 3.85
N GLY A 125 6.33 3.93 3.69
CA GLY A 125 6.90 4.38 2.43
C GLY A 125 5.98 5.21 1.56
N VAL A 126 6.58 5.77 0.51
CA VAL A 126 5.90 6.60 -0.50
C VAL A 126 6.15 5.99 -1.88
N LEU A 127 5.08 5.60 -2.58
CA LEU A 127 5.13 5.18 -3.97
C LEU A 127 4.75 6.39 -4.82
N GLU A 128 5.70 6.88 -5.61
CA GLU A 128 5.63 8.16 -6.29
C GLU A 128 5.63 7.97 -7.80
N ILE A 129 4.50 8.28 -8.45
CA ILE A 129 4.42 8.33 -9.91
C ILE A 129 4.99 9.66 -10.38
N VAL A 130 5.99 9.56 -11.26
CA VAL A 130 6.66 10.73 -11.85
C VAL A 130 6.49 10.81 -13.36
N ASP A 131 6.10 9.70 -14.01
CA ASP A 131 5.81 9.66 -15.44
C ASP A 131 4.38 10.16 -15.73
N ALA A 132 4.26 11.21 -16.53
CA ALA A 132 2.98 11.78 -16.94
C ALA A 132 2.13 10.85 -17.82
N ASN A 133 2.75 9.83 -18.43
CA ASN A 133 2.07 8.83 -19.25
C ASN A 133 1.60 7.60 -18.45
N PHE A 134 1.86 7.56 -17.14
CA PHE A 134 1.40 6.47 -16.29
C PHE A 134 -0.12 6.34 -16.40
N ASP A 135 -0.59 5.13 -16.68
CA ASP A 135 -2.01 4.79 -16.80
C ASP A 135 -2.21 3.32 -16.45
N SER A 136 -1.73 2.96 -15.27
CA SER A 136 -1.78 1.59 -14.74
C SER A 136 -2.09 1.64 -13.24
N ASP A 137 -1.93 0.51 -12.56
CA ASP A 137 -2.22 0.36 -11.14
C ASP A 137 -0.94 0.45 -10.30
N VAL A 138 -0.95 1.22 -9.21
CA VAL A 138 0.22 1.31 -8.31
C VAL A 138 0.31 0.08 -7.42
N ILE A 139 -0.74 -0.21 -6.66
CA ILE A 139 -0.89 -1.44 -5.88
C ILE A 139 -2.07 -2.23 -6.45
N TYR A 140 -1.79 -3.46 -6.87
CA TYR A 140 -2.80 -4.34 -7.47
C TYR A 140 -2.85 -5.69 -6.75
N LEU A 141 -4.06 -6.13 -6.41
CA LEU A 141 -4.35 -7.46 -5.90
C LEU A 141 -5.25 -8.20 -6.88
N ASP A 142 -4.84 -9.40 -7.26
CA ASP A 142 -5.58 -10.27 -8.19
C ASP A 142 -6.34 -11.37 -7.43
N GLY A 143 -7.66 -11.44 -7.60
CA GLY A 143 -8.52 -12.45 -7.00
C GLY A 143 -8.17 -13.89 -7.38
N ILE A 144 -7.33 -14.12 -8.41
CA ILE A 144 -6.72 -15.44 -8.67
C ILE A 144 -5.93 -15.98 -7.46
N GLN A 145 -5.43 -15.08 -6.60
CA GLN A 145 -4.69 -15.43 -5.39
C GLN A 145 -5.59 -15.94 -4.27
N LYS A 146 -6.91 -15.70 -4.33
CA LYS A 146 -7.90 -16.21 -3.36
C LYS A 146 -7.59 -15.81 -1.91
N PHE A 147 -7.63 -14.51 -1.63
CA PHE A 147 -7.34 -13.97 -0.30
C PHE A 147 -8.48 -14.24 0.68
N TRP A 148 -8.16 -14.70 1.89
CA TRP A 148 -9.14 -15.09 2.90
C TRP A 148 -8.77 -14.65 4.33
N SER A 149 -9.65 -14.95 5.30
CA SER A 149 -9.61 -14.40 6.67
C SER A 149 -8.42 -14.82 7.53
N TRP A 150 -7.71 -15.89 7.17
CA TRP A 150 -6.52 -16.35 7.89
C TRP A 150 -5.22 -15.98 7.17
N ASP A 151 -5.31 -15.33 6.00
CA ASP A 151 -4.13 -14.84 5.30
C ASP A 151 -3.59 -13.56 5.98
N ARG A 152 -2.30 -13.29 5.77
CA ARG A 152 -1.59 -12.16 6.39
C ARG A 152 -1.45 -10.94 5.49
N THR A 153 -2.14 -10.93 4.35
CA THR A 153 -2.07 -9.83 3.39
C THR A 153 -2.56 -8.53 4.01
N GLN A 154 -1.72 -7.50 3.99
CA GLN A 154 -2.06 -6.17 4.48
C GLN A 154 -1.21 -5.09 3.81
N ILE A 155 -1.79 -3.89 3.67
CA ILE A 155 -1.08 -2.69 3.22
C ILE A 155 -1.23 -1.65 4.34
N LYS A 156 -0.12 -1.16 4.88
CA LYS A 156 -0.14 -0.31 6.08
C LYS A 156 0.77 0.90 5.97
N ASN A 157 0.25 2.08 6.31
CA ASN A 157 0.98 3.33 6.41
C ASN A 157 1.70 3.72 5.10
N VAL A 158 1.03 3.50 3.96
CA VAL A 158 1.60 3.75 2.63
C VAL A 158 1.01 5.04 2.04
N THR A 159 1.86 5.86 1.43
CA THR A 159 1.43 6.99 0.61
C THR A 159 1.60 6.67 -0.87
N LEU A 160 0.53 6.78 -1.65
CA LEU A 160 0.53 6.69 -3.11
C LEU A 160 0.35 8.10 -3.65
N LEU A 161 1.33 8.59 -4.40
CA LEU A 161 1.34 9.99 -4.86
C LEU A 161 1.62 10.05 -6.35
N ASN A 162 0.71 10.63 -7.11
CA ASN A 162 0.97 11.00 -8.49
C ASN A 162 1.43 12.46 -8.57
N THR A 163 2.75 12.63 -8.69
CA THR A 163 3.40 13.95 -8.78
C THR A 163 3.52 14.47 -10.21
N SER A 164 3.21 13.63 -11.21
CA SER A 164 3.30 14.01 -12.62
C SER A 164 2.26 15.07 -13.04
N GLY A 165 1.20 15.24 -12.24
CA GLY A 165 0.07 16.12 -12.54
C GLY A 165 -0.90 15.59 -13.60
N SER A 166 -0.70 14.36 -14.09
CA SER A 166 -1.52 13.78 -15.15
C SER A 166 -2.94 13.38 -14.72
N HIS A 167 -3.15 13.11 -13.42
CA HIS A 167 -4.40 12.55 -12.89
C HIS A 167 -4.83 11.25 -13.59
N ARG A 168 -3.84 10.45 -14.00
CA ARG A 168 -4.03 9.15 -14.65
C ARG A 168 -3.72 7.98 -13.70
N GLY A 169 -4.12 6.78 -14.09
CA GLY A 169 -3.90 5.54 -13.36
C GLY A 169 -4.72 5.39 -12.08
N THR A 170 -4.56 4.23 -11.44
CA THR A 170 -5.25 3.84 -10.22
C THR A 170 -4.26 3.71 -9.07
N GLY A 171 -4.59 4.28 -7.90
CA GLY A 171 -3.78 4.11 -6.69
C GLY A 171 -3.80 2.65 -6.20
N LEU A 172 -4.98 2.19 -5.78
CA LEU A 172 -5.18 0.84 -5.24
C LEU A 172 -6.29 0.11 -6.01
N HIS A 173 -5.98 -1.06 -6.56
CA HIS A 173 -6.92 -1.84 -7.36
C HIS A 173 -7.05 -3.28 -6.85
N LEU A 174 -8.26 -3.68 -6.50
CA LEU A 174 -8.63 -5.07 -6.20
C LEU A 174 -9.47 -5.57 -7.36
N TYR A 175 -9.02 -6.62 -8.05
CA TYR A 175 -9.69 -7.15 -9.23
C TYR A 175 -10.03 -8.64 -9.06
N ALA A 176 -11.27 -9.03 -9.39
CA ALA A 176 -11.71 -10.42 -9.45
C ALA A 176 -12.71 -10.63 -10.59
N GLY A 177 -12.28 -11.22 -11.71
CA GLY A 177 -13.15 -11.46 -12.88
C GLY A 177 -13.25 -12.92 -13.33
N GLY A 178 -12.38 -13.78 -12.80
CA GLY A 178 -12.31 -15.19 -13.16
C GLY A 178 -13.18 -16.11 -12.31
N PRO A 179 -13.42 -17.35 -12.78
CA PRO A 179 -14.23 -18.33 -12.06
C PRO A 179 -13.60 -18.72 -10.72
N GLY A 180 -14.31 -18.41 -9.62
CA GLY A 180 -13.87 -18.71 -8.25
C GLY A 180 -12.74 -17.81 -7.75
N GLN A 181 -12.54 -16.65 -8.36
CA GLN A 181 -11.58 -15.65 -7.90
C GLN A 181 -12.18 -14.82 -6.77
N PHE A 182 -11.39 -14.48 -5.75
CA PHE A 182 -11.87 -13.63 -4.68
C PHE A 182 -10.78 -12.89 -3.91
N ILE A 183 -11.17 -11.76 -3.33
CA ILE A 183 -10.35 -10.98 -2.41
C ILE A 183 -11.19 -10.65 -1.18
N CYS A 184 -10.92 -11.33 -0.07
CA CYS A 184 -11.69 -11.14 1.15
C CYS A 184 -10.83 -10.82 2.37
N PHE A 185 -11.39 -9.99 3.25
CA PHE A 185 -10.86 -9.74 4.59
C PHE A 185 -9.44 -9.15 4.64
N VAL A 186 -8.99 -8.52 3.56
CA VAL A 186 -7.70 -7.81 3.52
C VAL A 186 -7.81 -6.47 4.24
N ASN A 187 -6.76 -6.12 4.99
CA ASN A 187 -6.70 -4.85 5.72
C ASN A 187 -5.80 -3.85 4.99
N PHE A 188 -6.35 -2.65 4.78
CA PHE A 188 -5.68 -1.46 4.27
C PHE A 188 -5.77 -0.40 5.36
N THR A 189 -4.65 0.02 5.93
CA THR A 189 -4.65 0.89 7.13
C THR A 189 -3.69 2.07 6.98
N ASP A 190 -4.15 3.27 7.34
CA ASP A 190 -3.38 4.51 7.28
C ASP A 190 -2.83 4.83 5.87
N ILE A 191 -3.65 4.62 4.84
CA ILE A 191 -3.28 4.82 3.44
C ILE A 191 -3.60 6.26 3.01
N ARG A 192 -2.69 6.88 2.26
CA ARG A 192 -2.90 8.20 1.64
C ARG A 192 -2.75 8.06 0.14
N ILE A 193 -3.72 8.52 -0.64
CA ILE A 193 -3.70 8.43 -2.11
C ILE A 193 -3.99 9.80 -2.69
N ALA A 194 -3.11 10.30 -3.57
CA ALA A 194 -3.28 11.64 -4.14
C ALA A 194 -2.94 11.75 -5.63
N GLY A 195 -3.77 12.50 -6.36
CA GLY A 195 -3.50 12.91 -7.74
C GLY A 195 -3.75 11.84 -8.82
N PHE A 196 -4.55 10.81 -8.55
CA PHE A 196 -4.84 9.72 -9.48
C PHE A 196 -6.15 9.94 -10.26
N HIS A 197 -6.35 9.16 -11.33
CA HIS A 197 -7.68 9.07 -11.93
C HIS A 197 -8.62 8.42 -10.93
N THR A 198 -8.27 7.22 -10.48
CA THR A 198 -9.02 6.47 -9.48
C THR A 198 -8.18 6.27 -8.22
N GLY A 199 -8.70 6.66 -7.06
CA GLY A 199 -8.00 6.45 -5.80
C GLY A 199 -7.99 4.98 -5.39
N VAL A 200 -9.18 4.43 -5.10
CA VAL A 200 -9.42 3.02 -4.79
C VAL A 200 -10.43 2.45 -5.77
N LYS A 201 -10.11 1.32 -6.39
CA LYS A 201 -10.97 0.58 -7.30
C LYS A 201 -11.21 -0.84 -6.79
N LEU A 202 -12.47 -1.23 -6.66
CA LEU A 202 -12.89 -2.62 -6.41
C LEU A 202 -13.67 -3.09 -7.63
N GLU A 203 -13.14 -4.05 -8.37
CA GLU A 203 -13.72 -4.52 -9.63
C GLU A 203 -13.98 -6.04 -9.58
N ALA A 204 -15.24 -6.40 -9.38
CA ALA A 204 -15.71 -7.78 -9.47
C ALA A 204 -16.49 -7.98 -10.78
N GLU A 205 -15.91 -8.65 -11.76
CA GLU A 205 -16.56 -8.92 -13.05
C GLU A 205 -17.26 -10.26 -13.06
N LYS A 206 -18.41 -10.34 -13.75
CA LYS A 206 -19.14 -11.59 -13.96
C LYS A 206 -18.25 -12.64 -14.64
N PRO A 207 -17.98 -13.79 -13.99
CA PRO A 207 -17.21 -14.86 -14.62
C PRO A 207 -17.90 -15.37 -15.89
N LYS A 208 -17.10 -15.76 -16.90
CA LYS A 208 -17.62 -16.37 -18.13
C LYS A 208 -18.34 -17.70 -17.87
N ASP A 209 -17.92 -18.44 -16.85
CA ASP A 209 -18.59 -19.66 -16.38
C ASP A 209 -19.76 -19.28 -15.46
N SER A 210 -20.99 -19.53 -15.92
CA SER A 210 -22.22 -19.19 -15.19
C SER A 210 -22.42 -19.94 -13.87
N ASN A 211 -21.66 -21.01 -13.62
CA ASN A 211 -21.72 -21.79 -12.38
C ASN A 211 -20.67 -21.35 -11.34
N LYS A 212 -19.96 -20.25 -11.61
CA LYS A 212 -18.88 -19.75 -10.78
C LYS A 212 -19.12 -18.30 -10.42
N TYR A 213 -18.44 -17.90 -9.36
CA TYR A 213 -18.57 -16.59 -8.75
C TYR A 213 -17.22 -15.90 -8.69
N SER A 214 -17.23 -14.58 -8.74
CA SER A 214 -16.14 -13.71 -8.34
C SER A 214 -16.63 -12.78 -7.25
N PHE A 215 -15.81 -12.46 -6.25
CA PHE A 215 -16.24 -11.52 -5.23
C PHE A 215 -15.09 -10.81 -4.52
N ILE A 216 -15.38 -9.58 -4.08
CA ILE A 216 -14.45 -8.75 -3.32
C ILE A 216 -15.19 -8.28 -2.05
N ASN A 217 -15.06 -9.05 -0.96
CA ASN A 217 -15.96 -8.95 0.18
C ASN A 217 -15.25 -8.76 1.52
N GLY A 218 -15.82 -7.94 2.40
CA GLY A 218 -15.37 -7.85 3.79
C GLY A 218 -13.96 -7.26 3.98
N ASN A 219 -13.43 -6.53 2.99
CA ASN A 219 -12.14 -5.86 3.12
C ASN A 219 -12.30 -4.60 3.99
N ARG A 220 -11.23 -4.21 4.68
CA ARG A 220 -11.26 -3.10 5.65
C ARG A 220 -10.29 -2.01 5.24
N PHE A 221 -10.80 -0.81 5.05
CA PHE A 221 -10.05 0.39 4.72
C PHE A 221 -10.18 1.34 5.92
N ILE A 222 -9.11 1.44 6.72
CA ILE A 222 -9.11 2.17 8.00
C ILE A 222 -8.18 3.37 7.87
N ASN A 223 -8.67 4.57 8.19
CA ASN A 223 -7.92 5.84 8.08
C ASN A 223 -7.38 6.08 6.66
N LEU A 224 -8.25 5.95 5.65
CA LEU A 224 -7.92 6.23 4.25
C LEU A 224 -8.10 7.72 3.94
N THR A 225 -7.04 8.36 3.46
CA THR A 225 -7.08 9.74 2.94
C THR A 225 -6.98 9.73 1.41
N LEU A 226 -7.88 10.45 0.76
CA LEU A 226 -7.95 10.60 -0.69
C LEU A 226 -7.90 12.09 -1.02
N ASP A 227 -6.98 12.51 -1.89
CA ASP A 227 -6.79 13.92 -2.24
C ASP A 227 -6.65 14.09 -3.75
N ASN A 228 -7.43 15.01 -4.32
CA ASN A 228 -7.26 15.42 -5.70
C ASN A 228 -7.34 14.25 -6.70
N CYS A 229 -8.19 13.26 -6.43
CA CYS A 229 -8.54 12.21 -7.39
C CYS A 229 -9.68 12.67 -8.30
N ILE A 230 -9.74 12.15 -9.53
CA ILE A 230 -10.90 12.36 -10.42
C ILE A 230 -12.11 11.56 -9.91
N SER A 231 -11.88 10.28 -9.59
CA SER A 231 -12.78 9.37 -8.91
C SER A 231 -12.09 8.85 -7.63
N CYS A 232 -12.64 9.11 -6.46
CA CYS A 232 -11.95 8.76 -5.20
C CYS A 232 -12.11 7.27 -4.87
N ILE A 233 -13.35 6.78 -4.73
CA ILE A 233 -13.66 5.36 -4.50
C ILE A 233 -14.63 4.89 -5.58
N ASP A 234 -14.26 3.84 -6.30
CA ASP A 234 -15.07 3.23 -7.35
C ASP A 234 -15.26 1.72 -7.06
N ILE A 235 -16.50 1.30 -6.88
CA ILE A 235 -16.88 -0.11 -6.72
C ILE A 235 -17.73 -0.52 -7.92
N ASN A 236 -17.17 -1.42 -8.74
CA ASN A 236 -17.77 -1.97 -9.94
C ASN A 236 -18.03 -3.49 -9.79
N SER A 237 -19.31 -3.84 -9.62
CA SER A 237 -19.82 -5.19 -9.39
C SER A 237 -21.35 -5.23 -9.63
N SER A 238 -21.99 -6.33 -9.25
CA SER A 238 -23.45 -6.46 -9.19
C SER A 238 -23.95 -6.49 -7.75
N MET A 239 -25.25 -6.27 -7.52
CA MET A 239 -25.90 -6.35 -6.20
C MET A 239 -25.70 -7.69 -5.47
N SER A 240 -25.44 -8.75 -6.22
CA SER A 240 -25.27 -10.11 -5.72
C SER A 240 -24.41 -10.91 -6.69
N VAL A 241 -24.10 -12.15 -6.30
CA VAL A 241 -23.61 -13.21 -7.21
C VAL A 241 -24.30 -13.14 -8.60
N PRO A 242 -23.54 -13.37 -9.69
CA PRO A 242 -22.25 -14.05 -9.70
C PRO A 242 -21.00 -13.17 -9.55
N ASN A 243 -21.14 -11.85 -9.46
CA ASN A 243 -20.03 -10.93 -9.23
C ASN A 243 -20.46 -9.84 -8.26
N GLU A 244 -19.99 -9.92 -7.03
CA GLU A 244 -20.39 -8.99 -5.97
C GLU A 244 -19.16 -8.37 -5.31
N SER A 245 -19.29 -7.10 -4.92
CA SER A 245 -18.39 -6.48 -3.98
C SER A 245 -19.20 -6.01 -2.79
N SER A 246 -19.12 -6.77 -1.70
CA SER A 246 -20.07 -6.63 -0.60
C SER A 246 -19.44 -6.64 0.78
N GLY A 247 -20.00 -5.84 1.70
CA GLY A 247 -19.56 -5.79 3.09
C GLY A 247 -18.17 -5.18 3.29
N ASN A 248 -17.63 -4.44 2.32
CA ASN A 248 -16.37 -3.72 2.52
C ASN A 248 -16.61 -2.52 3.44
N ASP A 249 -15.69 -2.30 4.37
CA ASP A 249 -15.81 -1.28 5.43
C ASP A 249 -14.75 -0.21 5.23
N PHE A 250 -15.19 1.01 4.97
CA PHE A 250 -14.37 2.21 4.86
C PHE A 250 -14.62 3.10 6.07
N ASN A 251 -13.69 3.07 7.03
CA ASN A 251 -13.80 3.77 8.30
C ASN A 251 -12.71 4.84 8.45
N GLY A 252 -13.09 6.02 8.90
CA GLY A 252 -12.16 7.13 9.10
C GLY A 252 -11.71 7.78 7.79
N LEU A 253 -12.61 7.87 6.80
CA LEU A 253 -12.33 8.51 5.52
C LEU A 253 -12.02 10.01 5.69
N GLN A 254 -11.03 10.49 4.95
CA GLN A 254 -10.75 11.91 4.74
C GLN A 254 -10.61 12.14 3.24
N ILE A 255 -11.57 12.81 2.61
CA ILE A 255 -11.57 13.01 1.16
C ILE A 255 -11.50 14.51 0.85
N GLN A 256 -10.40 14.94 0.25
CA GLN A 256 -10.19 16.32 -0.19
C GLN A 256 -10.59 16.46 -1.65
N VAL A 257 -11.70 17.15 -1.88
CA VAL A 257 -12.21 17.44 -3.23
C VAL A 257 -11.37 18.54 -3.88
N SER A 258 -11.15 18.43 -5.19
CA SER A 258 -10.52 19.47 -6.00
C SER A 258 -11.39 19.83 -7.20
N LYS A 259 -10.96 20.83 -7.98
CA LYS A 259 -11.60 21.18 -9.25
C LYS A 259 -11.59 20.06 -10.31
N PHE A 260 -10.78 19.02 -10.11
CA PHE A 260 -10.67 17.87 -11.01
C PHE A 260 -11.55 16.70 -10.59
N THR A 261 -11.95 16.67 -9.31
CA THR A 261 -12.83 15.64 -8.77
C THR A 261 -14.19 15.70 -9.43
N LYS A 262 -14.65 14.55 -9.91
CA LYS A 262 -15.98 14.34 -10.49
C LYS A 262 -16.84 13.49 -9.58
N GLU A 263 -16.24 12.45 -9.01
CA GLU A 263 -16.91 11.43 -8.22
C GLU A 263 -16.09 11.17 -6.95
N VAL A 264 -16.74 11.24 -5.80
CA VAL A 264 -16.16 10.90 -4.51
C VAL A 264 -16.38 9.41 -4.23
N ILE A 265 -17.62 8.94 -4.38
CA ILE A 265 -17.97 7.54 -4.15
C ILE A 265 -18.93 7.10 -5.25
N THR A 266 -18.55 6.09 -6.03
CA THR A 266 -19.43 5.41 -6.98
C THR A 266 -19.53 3.95 -6.56
N VAL A 267 -20.76 3.48 -6.32
CA VAL A 267 -20.98 2.16 -5.72
C VAL A 267 -21.99 1.34 -6.51
N SER A 268 -21.57 0.13 -6.80
CA SER A 268 -22.41 -1.05 -7.02
C SER A 268 -22.05 -2.11 -5.98
N GLY A 269 -22.81 -3.19 -5.89
CA GLY A 269 -22.64 -4.18 -4.82
C GLY A 269 -23.46 -3.85 -3.58
N SER A 270 -23.28 -4.63 -2.53
CA SER A 270 -24.19 -4.59 -1.38
C SER A 270 -23.52 -4.45 -0.03
N ASP A 271 -24.22 -3.83 0.92
CA ASP A 271 -23.81 -3.82 2.32
C ASP A 271 -22.42 -3.20 2.58
N ASN A 272 -21.87 -2.40 1.66
CA ASN A 272 -20.64 -1.66 1.89
C ASN A 272 -20.90 -0.47 2.82
N LYS A 273 -19.95 -0.19 3.71
CA LYS A 273 -20.04 0.89 4.70
C LYS A 273 -19.00 1.96 4.43
N PHE A 274 -19.43 3.22 4.46
CA PHE A 274 -18.59 4.40 4.32
C PHE A 274 -18.80 5.35 5.50
N GLU A 275 -17.72 5.73 6.17
CA GLU A 275 -17.74 6.62 7.33
C GLU A 275 -16.56 7.59 7.27
N GLY A 276 -16.84 8.90 7.21
CA GLY A 276 -15.82 9.94 7.32
C GLY A 276 -16.22 11.31 6.80
N LEU A 277 -15.22 12.14 6.46
CA LEU A 277 -15.40 13.52 6.07
C LEU A 277 -14.97 13.77 4.62
N ILE A 278 -15.79 14.55 3.91
CA ILE A 278 -15.55 15.03 2.56
C ILE A 278 -15.41 16.55 2.62
N TRP A 279 -14.22 17.04 2.31
CA TRP A 279 -13.84 18.43 2.40
C TRP A 279 -14.05 19.14 1.07
N ASP A 280 -14.42 20.41 1.14
CA ASP A 280 -14.52 21.32 -0.01
C ASP A 280 -15.45 20.85 -1.15
N ALA A 281 -16.51 20.11 -0.82
CA ALA A 281 -17.52 19.67 -1.79
C ALA A 281 -18.12 20.84 -2.61
N HIS A 282 -18.17 22.05 -2.04
CA HIS A 282 -18.60 23.28 -2.70
C HIS A 282 -17.75 23.68 -3.92
N ILE A 283 -16.52 23.16 -4.06
CA ILE A 283 -15.65 23.41 -5.22
C ILE A 283 -16.25 22.79 -6.49
N VAL A 284 -17.02 21.71 -6.35
CA VAL A 284 -17.72 21.08 -7.48
C VAL A 284 -18.93 21.95 -7.82
N LYS A 285 -18.84 22.66 -8.95
CA LYS A 285 -19.85 23.63 -9.35
C LYS A 285 -21.22 22.98 -9.56
N GLY A 286 -22.25 23.60 -8.97
CA GLY A 286 -23.65 23.38 -9.34
C GLY A 286 -24.41 22.34 -8.52
N ASN A 287 -23.93 21.96 -7.32
CA ASN A 287 -24.53 20.91 -6.49
C ASN A 287 -24.79 19.63 -7.29
N ASN A 288 -23.89 19.32 -8.22
CA ASN A 288 -23.98 18.07 -8.96
C ASN A 288 -23.70 16.92 -7.99
N PRO A 289 -24.46 15.82 -8.05
CA PRO A 289 -24.17 14.66 -7.23
C PRO A 289 -22.74 14.18 -7.48
N ILE A 290 -21.96 14.10 -6.40
CA ILE A 290 -20.58 13.59 -6.39
C ILE A 290 -20.52 12.19 -5.78
N ILE A 291 -21.64 11.71 -5.25
CA ILE A 291 -21.79 10.34 -4.76
C ILE A 291 -22.89 9.68 -5.57
N GLU A 292 -22.62 8.48 -6.10
CA GLU A 292 -23.62 7.67 -6.80
C GLU A 292 -23.72 6.27 -6.18
N PHE A 293 -24.92 5.95 -5.68
CA PHE A 293 -25.35 4.57 -5.51
C PHE A 293 -26.03 4.13 -6.80
N SER A 294 -25.39 3.25 -7.56
CA SER A 294 -25.87 2.81 -8.87
C SER A 294 -27.14 1.95 -8.75
N LYS A 295 -27.77 1.64 -9.89
CA LYS A 295 -28.90 0.69 -9.94
C LYS A 295 -28.53 -0.72 -9.47
N GLU A 296 -27.24 -1.06 -9.50
CA GLU A 296 -26.70 -2.34 -9.07
C GLU A 296 -26.19 -2.26 -7.62
N SER A 297 -26.72 -1.34 -6.82
CA SER A 297 -26.34 -1.15 -5.42
C SER A 297 -27.50 -1.47 -4.46
N MET A 298 -27.18 -2.04 -3.29
CA MET A 298 -28.20 -2.34 -2.29
C MET A 298 -27.67 -2.30 -0.86
N ARG A 299 -28.43 -1.71 0.08
CA ARG A 299 -28.10 -1.69 1.52
C ARG A 299 -26.72 -1.13 1.85
N ASN A 300 -26.14 -0.31 0.98
CA ASN A 300 -24.90 0.39 1.28
C ASN A 300 -25.20 1.54 2.25
N SER A 301 -24.21 1.91 3.05
CA SER A 301 -24.34 2.93 4.08
C SER A 301 -23.30 4.02 3.98
N LEU A 302 -23.74 5.27 4.10
CA LEU A 302 -22.85 6.43 4.15
C LEU A 302 -23.17 7.30 5.36
N TYR A 303 -22.18 7.50 6.22
CA TYR A 303 -22.21 8.51 7.26
C TYR A 303 -21.14 9.57 6.97
N SER A 304 -21.56 10.79 6.64
CA SER A 304 -20.65 11.88 6.28
C SER A 304 -21.21 13.27 6.58
N ASN A 305 -20.43 14.31 6.30
CA ASN A 305 -20.86 15.71 6.38
C ASN A 305 -21.54 16.22 5.09
N ILE A 306 -21.88 15.35 4.15
CA ILE A 306 -22.41 15.72 2.83
C ILE A 306 -23.91 15.51 2.74
N GLU A 307 -24.64 16.60 2.53
CA GLU A 307 -26.09 16.63 2.33
C GLU A 307 -26.58 15.71 1.19
N SER A 308 -27.82 15.25 1.32
CA SER A 308 -28.49 14.37 0.35
C SER A 308 -28.55 14.91 -1.08
N ASN A 309 -28.49 16.23 -1.28
CA ASN A 309 -28.45 16.85 -2.62
C ASN A 309 -27.18 16.52 -3.43
N TYR A 310 -26.08 16.12 -2.78
CA TYR A 310 -24.85 15.65 -3.42
C TYR A 310 -24.88 14.14 -3.71
N ILE A 311 -25.97 13.45 -3.37
CA ILE A 311 -26.09 12.00 -3.47
C ILE A 311 -27.14 11.66 -4.52
N LYS A 312 -26.75 10.79 -5.45
CA LYS A 312 -27.65 10.19 -6.42
C LYS A 312 -27.84 8.72 -6.11
N ASP A 313 -29.00 8.38 -5.59
CA ASP A 313 -29.35 6.99 -5.28
C ASP A 313 -30.31 6.41 -6.31
N LYS A 314 -29.83 5.39 -7.03
CA LYS A 314 -30.61 4.59 -7.99
C LYS A 314 -30.80 3.15 -7.50
N GLY A 315 -30.23 2.81 -6.34
CA GLY A 315 -30.21 1.46 -5.82
C GLY A 315 -31.41 1.16 -4.92
N VAL A 316 -31.24 0.12 -4.10
CA VAL A 316 -32.33 -0.41 -3.27
C VAL A 316 -31.92 -0.42 -1.81
N HIS A 317 -32.68 0.29 -0.97
CA HIS A 317 -32.45 0.34 0.48
C HIS A 317 -31.04 0.82 0.89
N ASN A 318 -30.37 1.61 0.06
CA ASN A 318 -29.20 2.34 0.53
C ASN A 318 -29.65 3.38 1.56
N TYR A 319 -28.77 3.69 2.50
CA TYR A 319 -29.05 4.68 3.52
C TYR A 319 -27.85 5.59 3.72
N TYR A 320 -28.15 6.87 3.88
CA TYR A 320 -27.15 7.89 4.09
C TYR A 320 -27.69 8.87 5.13
N SER A 321 -26.82 9.33 6.02
CA SER A 321 -27.18 10.37 6.98
C SER A 321 -26.03 11.33 7.22
N THR A 322 -26.40 12.51 7.69
CA THR A 322 -25.50 13.59 8.04
C THR A 322 -25.88 14.15 9.40
N PRO A 323 -24.91 14.65 10.20
CA PRO A 323 -25.22 15.31 11.47
C PRO A 323 -26.23 16.46 11.34
N GLU A 324 -26.23 17.17 10.22
CA GLU A 324 -27.13 18.30 9.96
C GLU A 324 -28.57 17.83 9.69
N GLU A 325 -28.75 16.89 8.75
CA GLU A 325 -30.09 16.38 8.42
C GLU A 325 -30.69 15.60 9.59
N ASP A 326 -29.88 14.87 10.36
CA ASP A 326 -30.31 14.17 11.58
C ASP A 326 -30.80 15.17 12.66
N ALA A 327 -30.14 16.32 12.79
CA ALA A 327 -30.53 17.39 13.71
C ALA A 327 -31.81 18.12 13.27
N MET A 328 -32.09 18.18 11.97
CA MET A 328 -33.34 18.75 11.44
C MET A 328 -34.53 17.81 11.62
N ASN A 329 -34.33 16.51 11.45
CA ASN A 329 -35.39 15.49 11.56
C ASN A 329 -35.78 15.16 13.01
N SER A 330 -35.01 15.62 13.99
CA SER A 330 -35.26 15.40 15.43
C SER A 330 -36.02 16.53 16.13
N LYS A 331 -36.43 17.57 15.39
CA LYS A 331 -37.23 18.72 15.88
C LYS A 331 -38.70 18.58 15.51
#